data_AF-A0A1B6JNL7-F1
#
_entry.id   AF-A0A1B6JNL7-F1
#
_cell.length_a   1.000
_cell.length_b   1.000
_cell.length_c   1.000
_cell.angle_alpha   90.00
_cell.angle_beta   90.00
_cell.angle_gamma   90.00
#
_symmetry.space_group_name_H-M   'P 1'
#
loop_
_entity.id
_entity.type
_entity.pdbx_description
1 polymer ?
#
loop_
_entity_poly.entity_id
_entity_poly.type
_entity_poly.pdbx_seq_one_letter_code
_entity_poly.pdbx_strand_id
1 'polypeptide(L)'
;MDLLTMLYLRSNQGISQGTIENYERWVNTKLIPNLKDNSAVVIDNAPYHNKQDDPAPTTSSRKAEMIKWLSERNIVHSSTMFKPELYNLIQAYKPTYKKYKIDEIFSKSGHTVLRLPPYHPDLNPIELI
;
A
#
# COMPACT_ATOMS: atom_id res chain seq x y z
N MET A 1 15.21 -11.95 -17.27
CA MET A 1 16.03 -10.97 -16.52
C MET A 1 15.61 -11.06 -15.08
N ASP A 2 16.56 -11.35 -14.19
CA ASP A 2 16.29 -11.44 -12.75
C ASP A 2 16.24 -10.05 -12.09
N LEU A 3 15.71 -10.00 -10.87
CA LEU A 3 15.61 -8.80 -10.04
C LEU A 3 16.99 -8.19 -9.72
N LEU A 4 18.05 -9.02 -9.74
CA LEU A 4 19.42 -8.58 -9.51
C LEU A 4 19.92 -7.68 -10.66
N THR A 5 19.56 -8.02 -11.90
CA THR A 5 19.84 -7.18 -13.08
C THR A 5 19.14 -5.81 -12.98
N MET A 6 17.96 -5.74 -12.37
CA MET A 6 17.20 -4.50 -12.19
C MET A 6 17.81 -3.56 -11.13
N LEU A 7 18.40 -4.09 -10.06
CA LEU A 7 19.13 -3.30 -9.06
C LEU A 7 20.46 -2.75 -9.62
N TYR A 8 21.14 -3.48 -10.50
CA TYR A 8 22.38 -3.01 -11.15
C TYR A 8 22.13 -1.85 -12.14
N LEU A 9 20.96 -1.80 -12.79
CA LEU A 9 20.55 -0.67 -13.63
C LEU A 9 20.20 0.60 -12.83
N ARG A 10 20.01 0.47 -11.51
CA ARG A 10 19.64 1.55 -10.58
C ARG A 10 20.77 2.57 -10.36
N SER A 11 22.03 2.18 -10.56
CA SER A 11 23.20 3.06 -10.38
C SER A 11 23.59 3.84 -11.64
N ASN A 12 23.27 3.36 -12.85
CA ASN A 12 23.81 3.91 -14.11
C ASN A 12 22.86 4.82 -14.91
N GLN A 13 21.73 5.27 -14.34
CA GLN A 13 20.75 6.11 -15.04
C GLN A 13 20.35 7.41 -14.29
N GLY A 14 21.11 7.84 -13.28
CA GLY A 14 20.93 9.18 -12.69
C GLY A 14 19.56 9.43 -12.03
N ILE A 15 18.86 8.37 -11.60
CA ILE A 15 17.57 8.51 -10.91
C ILE A 15 17.83 8.87 -9.45
N SER A 16 17.86 10.17 -9.18
CA SER A 16 17.88 10.75 -7.83
C SER A 16 16.66 10.27 -7.02
N GLN A 17 16.94 9.40 -6.03
CA GLN A 17 16.11 9.03 -4.87
C GLN A 17 14.70 8.47 -5.11
N GLY A 18 14.41 7.31 -4.49
CA GLY A 18 13.21 6.50 -4.71
C GLY A 18 11.90 7.13 -4.23
N THR A 19 11.27 7.92 -5.11
CA THR A 19 9.92 8.42 -4.89
C THR A 19 8.86 7.39 -5.32
N ILE A 20 7.64 7.55 -4.84
CA ILE A 20 6.53 6.69 -5.24
C ILE A 20 6.23 6.81 -6.74
N GLU A 21 6.38 8.01 -7.32
CA GLU A 21 6.15 8.24 -8.75
C GLU A 21 7.13 7.46 -9.62
N ASN A 22 8.40 7.38 -9.19
CA ASN A 22 9.40 6.57 -9.87
C ASN A 22 9.07 5.08 -9.78
N TYR A 23 8.60 4.61 -8.62
CA TYR A 23 8.18 3.23 -8.44
C TYR A 23 6.94 2.89 -9.29
N GLU A 24 5.91 3.72 -9.27
CA GLU A 24 4.72 3.57 -10.11
C GLU A 24 5.05 3.56 -11.60
N ARG A 25 5.94 4.46 -12.05
CA ARG A 25 6.40 4.48 -13.44
C ARG A 25 7.06 3.17 -13.82
N TRP A 26 7.95 2.65 -12.96
CA TRP A 26 8.61 1.37 -13.22
C TRP A 26 7.62 0.19 -13.23
N VAL A 27 6.67 0.16 -12.27
CA VAL A 27 5.62 -0.87 -12.22
C VAL A 27 4.85 -0.92 -13.54
N ASN A 28 4.38 0.23 -14.02
CA ASN A 28 3.55 0.33 -15.22
C ASN A 28 4.34 0.11 -16.53
N THR A 29 5.58 0.57 -16.60
CA THR A 29 6.34 0.58 -17.87
C THR A 29 7.33 -0.57 -18.04
N LYS A 30 7.73 -1.21 -16.94
CA LYS A 30 8.76 -2.26 -16.95
C LYS A 30 8.27 -3.55 -16.33
N LEU A 31 7.59 -3.52 -15.17
CA LEU A 31 7.21 -4.76 -14.50
C LEU A 31 5.99 -5.40 -15.15
N ILE A 32 4.83 -4.74 -15.14
CA ILE A 32 3.55 -5.29 -15.62
C ILE A 32 3.64 -5.81 -17.06
N PRO A 33 4.23 -5.08 -18.04
CA PRO A 33 4.33 -5.57 -19.42
C PRO A 33 5.16 -6.85 -19.59
N ASN A 34 5.98 -7.21 -18.59
CA ASN A 34 6.83 -8.39 -18.60
C ASN A 34 6.34 -9.49 -17.65
N LEU A 35 5.21 -9.29 -16.96
CA LEU A 35 4.57 -10.31 -16.14
C LEU A 35 3.72 -11.23 -17.02
N LYS A 36 3.66 -12.52 -16.65
CA LYS A 36 2.67 -13.44 -17.21
C LYS A 36 1.28 -13.07 -16.67
N ASP A 37 0.26 -13.28 -17.47
CA ASP A 37 -1.13 -13.08 -17.04
C ASP A 37 -1.43 -13.83 -15.73
N ASN A 38 -2.26 -13.23 -14.88
CA ASN A 38 -2.69 -13.80 -13.60
C ASN A 38 -1.54 -14.14 -12.62
N SER A 39 -0.37 -13.53 -12.78
CA SER A 39 0.73 -13.67 -11.81
C SER A 39 0.35 -13.18 -10.41
N ALA A 40 0.92 -13.84 -9.40
CA ALA A 40 0.95 -13.33 -8.03
C ALA A 40 2.22 -12.50 -7.82
N VAL A 41 2.07 -11.29 -7.28
CA VAL A 41 3.16 -10.35 -6.99
C VAL A 41 3.31 -10.25 -5.47
N VAL A 42 4.50 -10.57 -4.97
CA VAL A 42 4.82 -10.44 -3.54
C VAL A 42 5.47 -9.08 -3.31
N ILE A 43 4.94 -8.31 -2.36
CA ILE A 43 5.42 -6.96 -2.02
C ILE A 43 5.78 -6.88 -0.53
N ASP A 44 6.95 -6.34 -0.23
CA ASP A 44 7.43 -6.09 1.13
C ASP A 44 6.84 -4.78 1.72
N ASN A 45 7.19 -4.46 2.95
CA ASN A 45 6.57 -3.35 3.69
C ASN A 45 7.31 -2.01 3.55
N ALA A 46 8.07 -1.79 2.48
CA ALA A 46 8.75 -0.52 2.28
C ALA A 46 7.76 0.67 2.24
N PRO A 47 8.09 1.84 2.82
CA PRO A 47 7.15 2.96 2.94
C PRO A 47 6.48 3.40 1.64
N TYR A 48 7.23 3.37 0.53
CA TYR A 48 6.74 3.77 -0.80
C TYR A 48 5.77 2.74 -1.43
N HIS A 49 5.80 1.47 -1.01
CA HIS A 49 4.80 0.48 -1.41
C HIS A 49 3.48 0.62 -0.65
N ASN A 50 3.52 1.30 0.50
CA ASN A 50 2.43 1.37 1.47
C ASN A 50 1.62 2.67 1.40
N LYS A 51 1.70 3.41 0.28
CA LYS A 51 0.91 4.63 0.10
C LYS A 51 -0.57 4.30 -0.10
N GLN A 52 -1.41 5.02 0.64
CA GLN A 52 -2.86 4.98 0.54
C GLN A 52 -3.35 6.32 0.01
N ASP A 53 -4.35 6.30 -0.86
CA ASP A 53 -4.99 7.51 -1.39
C ASP A 53 -6.07 8.05 -0.43
N ASP A 54 -6.71 7.18 0.35
CA ASP A 54 -7.71 7.54 1.37
C ASP A 54 -7.40 6.85 2.72
N PRO A 55 -6.36 7.32 3.45
CA PRO A 55 -5.96 6.72 4.72
C PRO A 55 -6.98 7.01 5.82
N ALA A 56 -7.19 6.01 6.69
CA ALA A 56 -8.02 6.20 7.88
C ALA A 56 -7.49 7.30 8.82
N PRO A 57 -8.38 8.07 9.47
CA PRO A 57 -8.01 9.07 10.46
C PRO A 57 -7.12 8.51 11.58
N THR A 58 -6.25 9.36 12.12
CA THR A 58 -5.35 9.04 13.24
C THR A 58 -5.89 9.59 14.56
N THR A 59 -5.23 9.30 15.68
CA THR A 59 -5.57 9.89 16.99
C THR A 59 -5.50 11.43 17.00
N SER A 60 -4.66 12.02 16.15
CA SER A 60 -4.52 13.46 15.99
C SER A 60 -5.57 14.09 15.06
N SER A 61 -6.27 13.31 14.22
CA SER A 61 -7.31 13.80 13.32
C SER A 61 -8.46 14.51 14.05
N ARG A 62 -9.14 15.41 13.34
CA ARG A 62 -10.28 16.16 13.89
C ARG A 62 -11.49 15.24 14.05
N LYS A 63 -12.36 15.53 15.02
CA LYS A 63 -13.62 14.77 15.21
C LYS A 63 -14.47 14.76 13.94
N ALA A 64 -14.53 15.89 13.22
CA ALA A 64 -15.26 15.99 11.97
C ALA A 64 -14.70 15.07 10.86
N GLU A 65 -13.38 14.89 10.78
CA GLU A 65 -12.74 13.97 9.83
C GLU A 65 -13.06 12.52 10.17
N MET A 66 -13.05 12.17 11.46
CA MET A 66 -13.44 10.85 11.94
C MET A 66 -14.89 10.51 11.58
N ILE A 67 -15.81 11.45 11.83
CA ILE A 67 -17.23 11.31 11.47
C ILE A 67 -17.38 11.18 9.95
N LYS A 68 -16.72 12.05 9.18
CA LYS A 68 -16.76 12.02 7.71
C LYS A 68 -16.32 10.65 7.17
N TRP A 69 -15.19 10.13 7.64
CA TRP A 69 -14.65 8.85 7.20
C TRP A 69 -15.60 7.68 7.50
N LEU A 70 -16.25 7.70 8.68
CA LEU A 70 -17.26 6.69 9.06
C LEU A 70 -18.53 6.80 8.20
N SER A 71 -19.03 8.02 7.99
CA SER A 71 -20.21 8.30 7.16
C SER A 71 -20.02 7.87 5.70
N GLU A 72 -18.88 8.22 5.08
CA GLU A 72 -18.56 7.86 3.69
C GLU A 72 -18.51 6.35 3.46
N ARG A 73 -18.27 5.58 4.52
CA ARG A 73 -18.22 4.11 4.52
C ARG A 73 -19.48 3.45 5.07
N ASN A 74 -20.53 4.24 5.33
CA ASN A 74 -21.80 3.79 5.91
C ASN A 74 -21.64 3.03 7.25
N ILE A 75 -20.63 3.40 8.05
CA ILE A 75 -20.41 2.82 9.37
C ILE A 75 -21.27 3.57 10.38
N VAL A 76 -22.12 2.82 11.10
CA VAL A 76 -23.02 3.38 12.12
C VAL A 76 -22.21 4.03 13.23
N HIS A 77 -22.49 5.31 13.50
CA HIS A 77 -21.85 6.08 14.55
C HIS A 77 -22.84 7.13 15.09
N SER A 78 -22.57 7.63 16.29
CA SER A 78 -23.33 8.74 16.88
C SER A 78 -22.53 10.04 16.82
N SER A 79 -23.19 11.16 16.52
CA SER A 79 -22.58 12.50 16.59
C SER A 79 -22.17 12.91 18.01
N THR A 80 -22.79 12.30 19.03
CA THR A 80 -22.49 12.54 20.44
C THR A 80 -21.23 11.82 20.93
N MET A 81 -20.73 10.81 20.20
CA MET A 81 -19.54 10.06 20.58
C MET A 81 -18.31 10.96 20.76
N PHE A 82 -17.47 10.64 21.74
CA PHE A 82 -16.19 11.30 21.96
C PHE A 82 -15.15 10.83 20.92
N LYS A 83 -14.08 11.62 20.74
CA LYS A 83 -12.99 11.26 19.80
C LYS A 83 -12.43 9.85 20.03
N PRO A 84 -12.18 9.37 21.27
CA PRO A 84 -11.67 8.02 21.48
C PRO A 84 -12.64 6.92 21.02
N GLU A 85 -13.94 7.10 21.23
CA GLU A 85 -14.97 6.13 20.81
C GLU A 85 -15.04 6.03 19.29
N LEU A 86 -15.04 7.17 18.60
CA LEU A 86 -14.97 7.23 17.14
C LEU A 86 -13.68 6.58 16.62
N TYR A 87 -12.54 6.83 17.27
CA TYR A 87 -11.27 6.25 16.86
C TYR A 87 -11.24 4.73 17.07
N ASN A 88 -11.80 4.20 18.16
CA ASN A 88 -11.92 2.76 18.40
C ASN A 88 -12.75 2.08 17.30
N LEU A 89 -13.85 2.72 16.90
CA LEU A 89 -14.65 2.26 15.77
C LEU A 89 -13.85 2.28 14.46
N ILE A 90 -13.12 3.36 14.19
CA ILE A 90 -12.23 3.45 13.03
C ILE A 90 -11.19 2.31 13.06
N GLN A 91 -10.56 2.03 14.20
CA GLN A 91 -9.57 0.93 14.31
C GLN A 91 -10.17 -0.43 13.97
N ALA A 92 -11.40 -0.71 14.40
CA ALA A 92 -12.07 -1.96 14.10
C ALA A 92 -12.32 -2.16 12.59
N TYR A 93 -12.68 -1.08 11.88
CA TYR A 93 -13.00 -1.14 10.44
C TYR A 93 -11.81 -0.83 9.51
N LYS A 94 -10.77 -0.17 10.01
CA LYS A 94 -9.59 0.27 9.24
C LYS A 94 -8.95 -0.85 8.41
N PRO A 95 -8.76 -2.10 8.90
CA PRO A 95 -8.18 -3.17 8.10
C PRO A 95 -8.98 -3.48 6.83
N THR A 96 -10.31 -3.42 6.89
CA THR A 96 -11.22 -3.74 5.77
C THR A 96 -11.11 -2.73 4.62
N TYR A 97 -10.83 -1.47 4.94
CA TYR A 97 -10.74 -0.38 3.96
C TYR A 97 -9.31 0.00 3.61
N LYS A 98 -8.31 -0.75 4.12
CA LYS A 98 -6.91 -0.50 3.85
C LYS A 98 -6.61 -0.90 2.41
N LYS A 99 -6.46 0.09 1.53
CA LYS A 99 -6.10 -0.10 0.13
C LYS A 99 -4.84 0.66 -0.19
N TYR A 100 -3.92 0.00 -0.88
CA TYR A 100 -2.68 0.60 -1.34
C TYR A 100 -2.74 0.84 -2.83
N LYS A 101 -2.23 1.99 -3.26
CA LYS A 101 -2.28 2.42 -4.66
C LYS A 101 -1.65 1.40 -5.61
N ILE A 102 -0.53 0.80 -5.20
CA ILE A 102 0.18 -0.22 -5.97
C ILE A 102 -0.64 -1.51 -6.13
N ASP A 103 -1.38 -1.91 -5.09
CA ASP A 103 -2.21 -3.11 -5.13
C ASP A 103 -3.33 -2.97 -6.15
N GLU A 104 -3.90 -1.76 -6.24
CA GLU A 104 -4.91 -1.46 -7.25
C GLU A 104 -4.35 -1.49 -8.67
N ILE A 105 -3.12 -1.00 -8.89
CA ILE A 105 -2.47 -1.02 -10.21
C ILE A 105 -2.30 -2.47 -10.70
N PHE A 106 -1.82 -3.36 -9.84
CA PHE A 106 -1.69 -4.79 -10.17
C PHE A 106 -3.05 -5.46 -10.35
N SER A 107 -4.01 -5.22 -9.45
CA SER A 107 -5.34 -5.80 -9.54
C SER A 107 -6.07 -5.40 -10.83
N LYS A 108 -6.00 -4.13 -11.23
CA LYS A 108 -6.55 -3.64 -12.50
C LYS A 108 -5.88 -4.26 -13.73
N SER A 109 -4.65 -4.72 -13.59
CA SER A 109 -3.89 -5.42 -14.63
C SER A 109 -4.07 -6.94 -14.60
N GLY A 110 -4.99 -7.45 -13.76
CA GLY A 110 -5.27 -8.89 -13.65
C GLY A 110 -4.28 -9.67 -12.78
N HIS A 111 -3.49 -8.99 -11.95
CA HIS A 111 -2.52 -9.64 -11.05
C HIS A 111 -2.99 -9.63 -9.60
N THR A 112 -2.63 -10.66 -8.85
CA THR A 112 -2.93 -10.74 -7.40
C THR A 112 -1.74 -10.23 -6.61
N VAL A 113 -1.98 -9.44 -5.56
CA VAL A 113 -0.91 -8.94 -4.68
C VAL A 113 -0.94 -9.67 -3.34
N LEU A 114 0.23 -10.14 -2.92
CA LEU A 114 0.48 -10.74 -1.61
C LEU A 114 1.46 -9.85 -0.85
N ARG A 115 1.08 -9.41 0.35
CA ARG A 115 1.94 -8.56 1.18
C ARG A 115 2.57 -9.37 2.29
N LEU A 116 3.89 -9.19 2.47
CA LEU A 116 4.59 -9.80 3.58
C LEU A 116 4.12 -9.19 4.91
N PRO A 117 4.09 -9.97 6.00
CA PRO A 117 3.83 -9.41 7.31
C PRO A 117 4.99 -8.49 7.73
N PRO A 118 4.70 -7.41 8.48
CA PRO A 118 5.73 -6.47 8.91
C PRO A 118 6.71 -7.14 9.87
N TYR A 119 7.99 -6.77 9.77
CA TYR A 119 9.08 -7.27 10.62
C TYR A 119 9.42 -8.76 10.50
N HIS A 120 9.08 -9.39 9.37
CA HIS A 120 9.45 -10.77 9.05
C HIS A 120 10.34 -10.83 7.79
N PRO A 121 11.59 -10.35 7.85
CA PRO A 121 12.52 -10.40 6.72
C PRO A 121 12.89 -11.84 6.29
N ASP A 122 12.76 -12.80 7.21
CA ASP A 122 12.89 -14.24 6.98
C ASP A 122 11.90 -14.79 5.95
N LEU A 123 10.75 -14.13 5.77
CA LEU A 123 9.74 -14.46 4.77
C LEU A 123 9.97 -13.76 3.43
N ASN A 124 11.02 -12.95 3.29
CA ASN A 124 11.37 -12.27 2.06
C ASN A 124 12.49 -13.04 1.35
N PRO A 125 12.20 -13.79 0.26
CA PRO A 125 13.21 -14.61 -0.40
C PRO A 125 14.42 -13.82 -0.93
N ILE A 126 14.30 -12.51 -1.10
CA ILE A 126 15.39 -11.63 -1.57
C ILE A 126 16.45 -11.37 -0.48
N GLU A 127 16.13 -11.60 0.79
CA GLU A 127 17.05 -11.41 1.93
C GLU A 127 17.88 -12.68 2.21
N LEU A 128 17.57 -13.80 1.54
CA LEU A 128 18.21 -15.12 1.74
C LEU A 128 19.33 -15.40 0.71
N ILE A 129 19.82 -14.38 0.02
CA ILE A 129 20.82 -14.46 -1.05
C ILE A 129 22.23 -14.27 -0.49
#